data_AF-A0A7D5BUK6-F1
#
_entry.id   AF-A0A7D5BUK6-F1
#
_cell.length_a   1.000
_cell.length_b   1.000
_cell.length_c   1.000
_cell.angle_alpha   90.00
_cell.angle_beta   90.00
_cell.angle_gamma   90.00
#
_symmetry.space_group_name_H-M   'P 1'
#
loop_
_entity.id
_entity.type
_entity.pdbx_description
1 polymer ?
#
loop_
_entity_poly.entity_id
_entity_poly.type
_entity_poly.pdbx_seq_one_letter_code
_entity_poly.pdbx_strand_id
1 'polypeptide(L)'
;ETKLCLIRPNICEKDGFMELCFPYMDSIRVPLDIVSSKDVESTATLCQSKVCGDRVAGTDCGDAVADWLCDALAMSGLRLLRQSTDDRRVAKMKSTGDQS
;
A
#
# COMPACT_ATOMS: atom_id res chain seq x y z
N GLU A 1 0.10 14.31 7.83
CA GLU A 1 -1.36 14.19 7.85
C GLU A 1 -1.86 13.39 9.05
N THR A 2 -2.60 14.02 9.96
CA THR A 2 -3.16 13.38 11.16
C THR A 2 -4.41 12.57 10.86
N LYS A 3 -5.24 13.00 9.89
CA LYS A 3 -6.47 12.28 9.49
C LYS A 3 -6.20 10.85 9.01
N LEU A 4 -4.99 10.55 8.52
CA LEU A 4 -4.58 9.19 8.17
C LEU A 4 -4.77 8.19 9.32
N CYS A 5 -4.59 8.63 10.58
CA CYS A 5 -4.75 7.73 11.73
C CYS A 5 -6.21 7.35 12.02
N LEU A 6 -7.17 8.01 11.37
CA LEU A 6 -8.59 7.69 11.46
C LEU A 6 -9.01 6.60 10.47
N ILE A 7 -8.18 6.32 9.44
CA ILE A 7 -8.38 5.18 8.56
C ILE A 7 -8.11 3.91 9.36
N ARG A 8 -9.10 3.04 9.44
CA ARG A 8 -9.02 1.76 10.17
C ARG A 8 -9.09 0.60 9.18
N PRO A 9 -7.98 -0.12 8.96
CA PRO A 9 -8.00 -1.34 8.17
C PRO A 9 -8.55 -2.51 9.02
N ASN A 10 -9.43 -3.31 8.42
CA ASN A 10 -9.90 -4.59 8.96
C ASN A 10 -9.62 -5.69 7.92
N ILE A 11 -8.80 -6.67 8.29
CA ILE A 11 -8.36 -7.72 7.37
C ILE A 11 -9.24 -8.94 7.57
N CYS A 12 -9.99 -9.31 6.53
CA CYS A 12 -10.70 -10.58 6.47
C CYS A 12 -9.94 -11.57 5.59
N GLU A 13 -9.01 -12.32 6.18
CA GLU A 13 -8.22 -13.31 5.46
C GLU A 13 -9.07 -14.43 4.85
N LYS A 14 -10.14 -14.84 5.56
CA LYS A 14 -11.05 -15.89 5.09
C LYS A 14 -11.75 -15.54 3.78
N ASP A 15 -12.09 -14.25 3.62
CA ASP A 15 -12.79 -13.75 2.45
C ASP A 15 -11.84 -13.08 1.43
N GLY A 16 -10.55 -13.02 1.73
CA GLY A 16 -9.53 -12.49 0.84
C GLY A 16 -9.61 -10.98 0.59
N PHE A 17 -10.09 -10.17 1.55
CA PHE A 17 -10.12 -8.70 1.42
C PHE A 17 -9.70 -7.96 2.70
N MET A 18 -9.19 -6.75 2.52
CA MET A 18 -9.02 -5.73 3.56
C MET A 18 -10.10 -4.67 3.38
N GLU A 19 -10.86 -4.39 4.42
CA GLU A 19 -11.84 -3.32 4.46
C GLU A 19 -11.21 -2.08 5.11
N LEU A 20 -11.30 -0.93 4.44
CA LEU A 20 -10.89 0.36 4.97
C LEU A 20 -12.13 1.11 5.45
N CYS A 21 -12.06 1.59 6.69
CA CYS A 21 -13.11 2.37 7.31
C CYS A 21 -12.60 3.77 7.67
N PHE A 22 -13.45 4.77 7.53
CA PHE A 22 -13.21 6.14 8.00
C PHE A 22 -14.49 6.66 8.68
N PRO A 23 -14.40 7.44 9.78
CA PRO A 23 -15.59 7.93 10.47
C PRO A 23 -16.57 8.65 9.52
N TYR A 24 -17.85 8.28 9.61
CA TYR A 24 -18.94 8.88 8.84
C TYR A 24 -18.88 8.65 7.31
N MET A 25 -18.14 7.64 6.86
CA MET A 25 -18.10 7.21 5.46
C MET A 25 -18.40 5.73 5.34
N ASP A 26 -18.92 5.33 4.17
CA ASP A 26 -19.03 3.93 3.80
C ASP A 26 -17.63 3.31 3.67
N SER A 27 -17.51 2.03 4.02
CA SER A 27 -16.26 1.29 3.90
C SER A 27 -15.96 0.93 2.45
N ILE A 28 -14.68 0.74 2.15
CA ILE A 28 -14.23 0.20 0.85
C ILE A 28 -13.42 -1.07 1.05
N ARG A 29 -13.63 -2.05 0.17
CA ARG A 29 -12.91 -3.33 0.19
C ARG A 29 -11.80 -3.35 -0.85
N VAL A 30 -10.63 -3.80 -0.42
CA VAL A 30 -9.42 -3.96 -1.20
C VAL A 30 -9.04 -5.44 -1.20
N PRO A 31 -9.00 -6.14 -2.33
CA PRO A 31 -8.61 -7.55 -2.38
C PRO A 31 -7.20 -7.80 -1.82
N LEU A 32 -7.05 -8.82 -0.97
CA LEU A 32 -5.75 -9.26 -0.42
C LEU A 32 -4.95 -10.06 -1.44
N ASP A 33 -5.61 -10.69 -2.40
CA ASP A 33 -5.01 -11.53 -3.42
C ASP A 33 -5.35 -10.96 -4.80
N ILE A 34 -4.45 -10.14 -5.34
CA ILE A 34 -4.48 -9.74 -6.75
C ILE A 34 -3.66 -10.79 -7.48
N VAL A 35 -4.07 -12.06 -7.41
CA VAL A 35 -3.42 -13.11 -8.18
C VAL A 35 -3.94 -12.98 -9.60
N SER A 36 -3.14 -12.39 -10.49
CA SER A 36 -3.21 -12.62 -11.93
C SER A 36 -4.55 -12.26 -12.62
N SER A 37 -5.09 -11.06 -12.38
CA SER A 37 -5.86 -10.43 -13.46
C SER A 37 -4.84 -9.89 -14.46
N LYS A 38 -4.66 -10.56 -15.61
CA LYS A 38 -3.76 -10.14 -16.70
C LYS A 38 -3.98 -8.68 -17.15
N ASP A 39 -5.12 -8.10 -16.78
CA ASP A 39 -5.49 -6.71 -17.05
C ASP A 39 -4.92 -5.70 -16.04
N VAL A 40 -4.58 -6.12 -14.80
CA VAL A 40 -4.01 -5.24 -13.75
C VAL A 40 -2.49 -5.13 -13.88
N GLU A 41 -1.83 -6.16 -14.43
CA GLU A 41 -0.38 -6.14 -14.68
C GLU A 41 0.02 -5.07 -15.72
N SER A 42 -0.90 -4.69 -16.61
CA SER A 42 -0.67 -3.65 -17.63
C SER A 42 -0.89 -2.22 -17.12
N THR A 43 -1.54 -2.02 -15.96
CA THR A 43 -1.87 -0.70 -15.38
C THR A 43 -1.26 -0.48 -13.99
N ALA A 44 -0.73 -1.53 -13.36
CA ALA A 44 0.06 -1.46 -12.14
C ALA A 44 1.32 -0.63 -12.41
N THR A 45 1.23 0.67 -12.13
CA THR A 45 2.39 1.54 -12.14
C THR A 45 3.30 1.05 -11.02
N LEU A 46 4.35 0.30 -11.38
CA LEU A 46 5.41 -0.12 -10.47
C LEU A 46 6.16 1.15 -10.04
N CYS A 47 5.59 1.88 -9.09
CA CYS A 47 6.17 3.08 -8.55
C CYS A 47 7.39 2.68 -7.72
N GLN A 48 8.58 3.03 -8.22
CA GLN A 48 9.81 2.92 -7.44
C GLN A 48 9.97 4.20 -6.64
N SER A 49 9.60 4.15 -5.36
CA SER A 49 9.82 5.26 -4.44
C SER A 49 11.04 4.97 -3.57
N LYS A 50 11.75 6.04 -3.15
CA LYS A 50 12.78 5.95 -2.10
C LYS A 50 12.14 6.37 -0.78
N VAL A 51 11.91 5.42 0.11
CA VAL A 51 11.46 5.71 1.49
C VAL A 51 12.64 5.42 2.40
N CYS A 52 13.13 6.42 3.14
CA CYS A 52 14.29 6.27 4.03
C CYS A 52 15.57 5.69 3.37
N GLY A 53 15.71 5.80 2.05
CA GLY A 53 16.83 5.24 1.28
C GLY A 53 16.59 3.84 0.70
N ASP A 54 15.48 3.19 1.06
CA ASP A 54 15.09 1.90 0.54
C ASP A 54 14.25 2.05 -0.72
N ARG A 55 14.56 1.25 -1.75
CA ARG A 55 13.73 1.12 -2.94
C ARG A 55 12.51 0.30 -2.52
N VAL A 56 11.33 0.87 -2.67
CA VAL A 56 10.07 0.18 -2.43
C VAL A 56 9.33 0.08 -3.75
N ALA A 57 8.96 -1.14 -4.14
CA ALA A 57 8.11 -1.42 -5.28
C ALA A 57 6.70 -1.76 -4.79
N GLY A 58 5.69 -1.17 -5.41
CA GLY A 58 4.30 -1.44 -5.06
C GLY A 58 3.36 -1.42 -6.25
N THR A 59 2.25 -2.15 -6.10
CA THR A 59 1.13 -2.23 -7.04
C THR A 59 0.03 -1.30 -6.57
N ASP A 60 -0.53 -0.52 -7.47
CA ASP A 60 -1.63 0.38 -7.17
C ASP A 60 -2.95 -0.38 -6.91
N CYS A 61 -3.71 0.05 -5.91
CA CYS A 61 -4.97 -0.58 -5.52
C CYS A 61 -6.20 -0.09 -6.32
N GLY A 62 -6.00 0.73 -7.36
CA GLY A 62 -7.03 1.14 -8.31
C GLY A 62 -7.73 2.45 -7.95
N ASP A 63 -8.43 3.02 -8.95
CA ASP A 63 -8.99 4.37 -8.87
C ASP A 63 -10.13 4.49 -7.84
N ALA A 64 -10.94 3.45 -7.64
CA ALA A 64 -11.99 3.49 -6.62
C ALA A 64 -11.42 3.66 -5.19
N VAL A 65 -10.26 3.07 -4.92
CA VAL A 65 -9.56 3.22 -3.65
C VAL A 65 -8.90 4.60 -3.56
N ALA A 66 -8.38 5.11 -4.68
CA ALA A 66 -7.82 6.46 -4.77
C ALA A 66 -8.89 7.52 -4.46
N ASP A 67 -10.07 7.42 -5.06
CA ASP A 67 -11.18 8.34 -4.85
C ASP A 67 -11.66 8.29 -3.39
N TRP A 68 -11.86 7.09 -2.84
CA TRP A 68 -12.24 6.93 -1.44
C TRP A 68 -11.22 7.57 -0.48
N LEU A 69 -9.92 7.43 -0.75
CA LEU A 69 -8.87 8.09 0.04
C LEU A 69 -8.92 9.61 -0.09
N CYS A 70 -9.18 10.11 -1.30
CA CYS A 70 -9.28 11.53 -1.55
C CYS A 70 -10.43 12.15 -0.75
N ASP A 71 -11.58 11.48 -0.74
CA ASP A 71 -12.75 11.90 0.04
C ASP A 71 -12.49 11.82 1.55
N ALA A 72 -11.93 10.70 2.04
CA ALA A 72 -11.66 10.49 3.46
C ALA A 72 -10.72 11.53 4.06
N LEU A 73 -9.70 11.94 3.31
CA LEU A 73 -8.70 12.87 3.81
C LEU A 73 -8.96 14.32 3.37
N ALA A 74 -9.92 14.54 2.47
CA ALA A 74 -10.17 15.80 1.77
C ALA A 74 -8.91 16.31 1.06
N MET A 75 -8.25 15.44 0.29
CA MET A 75 -7.00 15.73 -0.44
C MET A 75 -7.01 15.04 -1.80
N SER A 76 -6.60 15.72 -2.86
CA SER A 76 -6.51 15.12 -4.20
C SER A 76 -5.20 14.38 -4.44
N GLY A 77 -5.20 13.41 -5.35
CA GLY A 77 -3.98 12.77 -5.87
C GLY A 77 -3.41 11.69 -4.95
N LEU A 78 -4.23 11.13 -4.07
CA LEU A 78 -3.83 10.04 -3.18
C LEU A 78 -3.97 8.69 -3.87
N ARG A 79 -3.02 7.79 -3.59
CA ARG A 79 -2.98 6.43 -4.12
C ARG A 79 -2.58 5.46 -3.02
N LEU A 80 -3.29 4.33 -2.91
CA LEU A 80 -2.87 3.24 -2.04
C LEU A 80 -1.99 2.28 -2.85
N LEU A 81 -0.78 2.05 -2.37
CA LEU A 81 0.15 1.10 -2.98
C LEU A 81 0.32 -0.12 -2.07
N ARG A 82 0.11 -1.30 -2.63
CA ARG A 82 0.46 -2.57 -1.99
C ARG A 82 1.92 -2.88 -2.27
N GLN A 83 2.73 -3.07 -1.23
CA GLN A 83 4.13 -3.45 -1.39
C GLN A 83 4.26 -4.84 -2.02
N SER A 84 5.15 -4.97 -3.01
CA SER A 84 5.52 -6.27 -3.58
C SER A 84 6.40 -7.05 -2.61
N THR A 85 6.15 -8.35 -2.48
CA THR A 85 6.96 -9.25 -1.62
C THR A 85 8.39 -9.44 -2.13
N ASP A 86 8.70 -9.00 -3.35
CA ASP A 86 10.05 -9.07 -3.94
C ASP A 86 10.99 -7.95 -3.45
N ASP A 87 10.48 -7.03 -2.61
CA ASP A 87 11.33 -6.18 -1.78
C ASP A 87 11.97 -7.02 -0.67
N ARG A 88 12.98 -7.80 -1.04
CA ARG A 88 14.00 -8.22 -0.09
C ARG A 88 14.61 -6.94 0.44
N ARG A 89 14.15 -6.49 1.61
CA ARG A 89 14.81 -5.46 2.40
C ARG A 89 16.27 -5.88 2.50
N VAL A 90 17.14 -5.29 1.68
CA VAL A 90 18.57 -5.41 1.88
C VAL A 90 18.85 -4.50 3.06
N ALA A 91 18.49 -4.96 4.26
CA ALA A 91 19.06 -4.44 5.47
C ALA A 91 20.57 -4.61 5.27
N LYS A 92 21.25 -3.52 4.92
CA LYS A 92 22.71 -3.47 5.03
C LYS A 92 23.01 -3.74 6.49
N MET A 93 23.22 -5.01 6.85
CA MET A 93 24.01 -5.35 8.02
C MET A 93 25.35 -4.68 7.79
N LYS A 94 25.56 -3.53 8.43
CA LYS A 94 26.89 -2.98 8.60
C LYS A 94 27.62 -3.99 9.48
N SER A 95 28.41 -4.85 8.85
CA SER A 95 29.47 -5.58 9.52
C SER A 95 30.42 -4.50 10.06
N THR A 96 30.24 -4.10 11.32
CA THR A 96 31.30 -3.44 12.08
C THR A 96 32.40 -4.48 12.27
N GLY A 97 33.30 -4.54 11.30
CA GLY A 97 34.65 -5.04 11.51
C GLY A 97 35.44 -3.93 12.18
N ASP A 98 35.46 -3.94 13.51
CA ASP A 98 36.53 -3.32 14.28
C ASP A 98 37.39 -4.49 14.78
N GLN A 99 38.46 -4.78 14.03
CA GLN A 99 39.56 -5.61 14.49
C GLN A 99 40.76 -4.69 14.75
N SER A 100 41.14 -4.67 16.04
CA SER A 100 42.49 -4.43 16.59
C SER A 100 43.04 -3.00 16.61
#